data_AF-A0A2D6KD41-F1
#
_entry.id   AF-A0A2D6KD41-F1
#
_cell.length_a   1.000
_cell.length_b   1.000
_cell.length_c   1.000
_cell.angle_alpha   90.00
_cell.angle_beta   90.00
_cell.angle_gamma   90.00
#
_symmetry.space_group_name_H-M   'P 1'
#
loop_
_entity.id
_entity.type
_entity.pdbx_description
1 polymer ?
#
loop_
_entity_poly.entity_id
_entity_poly.type
_entity_poly.pdbx_seq_one_letter_code
_entity_poly.pdbx_strand_id
1 'polypeptide(L)'
;MKKRLLLDKKIAECVGLWLAEGDNKSRLEITFTNNCWDLVNSFYNTIDNLFKEYKYNIRIYIYSKEGSEVNMPPKDCVKKYYTDNRARKPYYIFRLASVELIKRWKEIVKEIISNNKYYRDVLRGFFAGEGNIKEGSHNSRTLRIAQKDKNKFVENILGFLNIRKFYFSPNERNYVIHGKWNWDIFAKGKLADLHPDKKERFWRSYNSYKEEHYENNYLRDNIFSILSSPHTTKELSKKYNRSFARIQDVLIDLKKRDKIRDFRVGSLNYWTNNSNLIIISGIKNKYLLMLKNPRRISEIAKEFKVNSKSSYRRLKELERLNLITRREDKRWIRKRMEKKIIVI
;
A
#
# COMPACT_ATOMS: atom_id res chain seq x y z
N MET A 1 -32.84 28.94 -21.27
CA MET A 1 -32.33 27.62 -20.82
C MET A 1 -30.94 27.82 -20.22
N LYS A 2 -30.74 27.62 -18.91
CA LYS A 2 -29.38 27.69 -18.31
C LYS A 2 -28.56 26.50 -18.83
N LYS A 3 -27.49 26.76 -19.57
CA LYS A 3 -26.55 25.73 -20.07
C LYS A 3 -26.00 24.96 -18.87
N ARG A 4 -26.28 23.66 -18.79
CA ARG A 4 -25.77 22.81 -17.70
C ARG A 4 -24.25 22.80 -17.78
N LEU A 5 -23.63 23.26 -16.72
CA LEU A 5 -22.18 23.43 -16.68
C LEU A 5 -21.53 22.04 -16.55
N LEU A 6 -20.64 21.70 -17.48
CA LEU A 6 -19.98 20.40 -17.47
C LEU A 6 -18.90 20.40 -16.38
N LEU A 7 -19.21 19.81 -15.24
CA LEU A 7 -18.26 19.63 -14.16
C LEU A 7 -17.21 18.58 -14.56
N ASP A 8 -15.93 18.90 -14.32
CA ASP A 8 -14.82 18.03 -14.66
C ASP A 8 -13.84 17.85 -13.49
N LYS A 9 -12.80 17.08 -13.75
CA LYS A 9 -11.71 16.80 -12.81
C LYS A 9 -10.97 18.07 -12.34
N LYS A 10 -10.71 19.04 -13.23
CA LYS A 10 -9.95 20.25 -12.88
C LYS A 10 -10.75 21.14 -11.94
N ILE A 11 -12.06 21.25 -12.16
CA ILE A 11 -12.97 21.96 -11.27
C ILE A 11 -12.98 21.28 -9.90
N ALA A 12 -13.04 19.93 -9.85
CA ALA A 12 -12.97 19.18 -8.60
C ALA A 12 -11.65 19.37 -7.83
N GLU A 13 -10.51 19.37 -8.54
CA GLU A 13 -9.20 19.71 -7.95
C GLU A 13 -9.19 21.15 -7.40
N CYS A 14 -9.78 22.12 -8.11
CA CYS A 14 -9.92 23.49 -7.61
C CYS A 14 -10.84 23.60 -6.39
N VAL A 15 -11.95 22.83 -6.35
CA VAL A 15 -12.78 22.74 -5.14
C VAL A 15 -11.95 22.23 -3.97
N GLY A 16 -11.14 21.18 -4.18
CA GLY A 16 -10.22 20.69 -3.15
C GLY A 16 -9.23 21.74 -2.66
N LEU A 17 -8.61 22.50 -3.57
CA LEU A 17 -7.70 23.61 -3.24
C LEU A 17 -8.40 24.72 -2.45
N TRP A 18 -9.61 25.09 -2.87
CA TRP A 18 -10.41 26.12 -2.21
C TRP A 18 -10.90 25.70 -0.83
N LEU A 19 -11.26 24.43 -0.64
CA LEU A 19 -11.65 23.91 0.67
C LEU A 19 -10.45 23.82 1.63
N ALA A 20 -9.23 23.69 1.10
CA ALA A 20 -7.99 23.69 1.86
C ALA A 20 -7.54 25.10 2.26
N GLU A 21 -7.43 26.02 1.31
CA GLU A 21 -6.74 27.32 1.52
C GLU A 21 -7.58 28.54 1.10
N GLY A 22 -8.85 28.34 0.76
CA GLY A 22 -9.79 29.40 0.38
C GLY A 22 -10.58 29.96 1.55
N ASP A 23 -11.06 31.20 1.41
CA ASP A 23 -11.98 31.78 2.38
C ASP A 23 -13.42 31.33 2.09
N ASN A 24 -13.89 30.33 2.84
CA ASN A 24 -15.26 29.83 2.74
C ASN A 24 -16.32 30.77 3.37
N LYS A 25 -15.90 31.71 4.22
CA LYS A 25 -16.78 32.64 4.94
C LYS A 25 -17.10 33.87 4.10
N SER A 26 -16.17 34.29 3.23
CA SER A 26 -16.42 35.41 2.33
C SER A 26 -17.71 35.21 1.52
N ARG A 27 -18.47 36.30 1.39
CA ARG A 27 -19.68 36.39 0.55
C ARG A 27 -19.47 37.30 -0.66
N LEU A 28 -18.27 37.89 -0.78
CA LEU A 28 -17.99 38.95 -1.73
C LEU A 28 -16.97 38.51 -2.79
N GLU A 29 -16.07 37.60 -2.43
CA GLU A 29 -14.98 37.19 -3.30
C GLU A 29 -14.62 35.72 -3.16
N ILE A 30 -14.24 35.10 -4.28
CA ILE A 30 -13.57 33.82 -4.30
C ILE A 30 -12.08 34.10 -4.08
N THR A 31 -11.52 33.55 -3.01
CA THR A 31 -10.11 33.69 -2.67
C THR A 31 -9.42 32.34 -2.62
N PHE A 32 -8.14 32.33 -3.00
CA PHE A 32 -7.27 31.17 -2.83
C PHE A 32 -5.86 31.67 -2.55
N THR A 33 -5.28 31.24 -1.44
CA THR A 33 -3.93 31.63 -1.02
C THR A 33 -3.00 30.44 -1.11
N ASN A 34 -1.83 30.59 -1.73
CA ASN A 34 -0.84 29.53 -1.75
C ASN A 34 0.57 30.08 -1.99
N ASN A 35 1.60 29.37 -1.54
CA ASN A 35 2.99 29.70 -1.84
C ASN A 35 3.51 29.03 -3.14
N CYS A 36 2.77 28.09 -3.70
CA CYS A 36 3.08 27.44 -4.97
C CYS A 36 2.36 28.15 -6.13
N TRP A 37 3.13 28.82 -6.99
CA TRP A 37 2.59 29.52 -8.15
C TRP A 37 1.81 28.58 -9.09
N ASP A 38 2.30 27.36 -9.35
CA ASP A 38 1.63 26.41 -10.24
C ASP A 38 0.20 26.07 -9.81
N LEU A 39 -0.06 26.01 -8.50
CA LEU A 39 -1.40 25.79 -7.97
C LEU A 39 -2.28 27.02 -8.20
N VAL A 40 -1.76 28.22 -7.95
CA VAL A 40 -2.49 29.48 -8.17
C VAL A 40 -2.79 29.68 -9.65
N ASN A 41 -1.85 29.37 -10.54
CA ASN A 41 -2.04 29.41 -11.97
C ASN A 41 -3.07 28.38 -12.45
N SER A 42 -3.02 27.14 -11.93
CA SER A 42 -4.02 26.11 -12.23
C SER A 42 -5.41 26.54 -11.77
N PHE A 43 -5.52 27.13 -10.57
CA PHE A 43 -6.77 27.67 -10.05
C PHE A 43 -7.29 28.83 -10.91
N TYR A 44 -6.43 29.79 -11.23
CA TYR A 44 -6.72 30.91 -12.13
C TYR A 44 -7.29 30.44 -13.47
N ASN A 45 -6.56 29.59 -14.20
CA ASN A 45 -6.97 29.14 -15.53
C ASN A 45 -8.29 28.35 -15.49
N THR A 46 -8.54 27.61 -14.41
CA THR A 46 -9.78 26.86 -14.25
C THR A 46 -10.95 27.79 -13.98
N ILE A 47 -10.80 28.73 -13.05
CA ILE A 47 -11.85 29.71 -12.72
C ILE A 47 -12.13 30.64 -13.90
N ASP A 48 -11.08 31.07 -14.61
CA ASP A 48 -11.22 31.95 -15.76
C ASP A 48 -11.98 31.25 -16.90
N ASN A 49 -11.57 30.03 -17.26
CA ASN A 49 -12.32 29.26 -18.27
C ASN A 49 -13.75 28.92 -17.82
N LEU A 50 -13.96 28.66 -16.51
CA LEU A 50 -15.26 28.34 -15.93
C LEU A 50 -16.24 29.52 -16.03
N PHE A 51 -15.74 30.74 -15.87
CA PHE A 51 -16.56 31.95 -15.87
C PHE A 51 -16.33 32.85 -17.07
N LYS A 52 -15.56 32.47 -18.09
CA LYS A 52 -15.19 33.30 -19.26
C LYS A 52 -16.30 34.13 -19.93
N GLU A 53 -17.56 33.71 -19.81
CA GLU A 53 -18.73 34.44 -20.34
C GLU A 53 -19.14 35.66 -19.49
N TYR A 54 -18.57 35.80 -18.29
CA TYR A 54 -18.86 36.86 -17.33
C TYR A 54 -17.81 37.96 -17.37
N LYS A 55 -18.25 39.21 -17.14
CA LYS A 55 -17.35 40.34 -16.94
C LYS A 55 -16.93 40.41 -15.47
N TYR A 56 -15.69 40.04 -15.17
CA TYR A 56 -15.09 40.17 -13.85
C TYR A 56 -13.61 40.54 -13.97
N ASN A 57 -13.05 41.03 -12.86
CA ASN A 57 -11.63 41.36 -12.77
C ASN A 57 -10.96 40.43 -11.76
N ILE A 58 -10.11 39.55 -12.25
CA ILE A 58 -9.24 38.76 -11.38
C ILE A 58 -8.07 39.63 -10.94
N ARG A 59 -7.75 39.54 -9.65
CA ARG A 59 -6.57 40.17 -9.04
C ARG A 59 -5.68 39.10 -8.45
N ILE A 60 -4.37 39.24 -8.64
CA ILE A 60 -3.39 38.41 -7.95
C ILE A 60 -2.48 39.32 -7.12
N TYR A 61 -2.51 39.11 -5.82
CA TYR A 61 -1.67 39.80 -4.86
C TYR A 61 -0.43 38.93 -4.60
N ILE A 62 0.74 39.51 -4.70
CA ILE A 62 2.02 38.82 -4.60
C ILE A 62 2.74 39.43 -3.41
N TYR A 63 2.97 38.61 -2.39
CA TYR A 63 3.68 39.01 -1.18
C TYR A 63 5.04 38.34 -1.17
N SER A 64 6.10 39.13 -1.02
CA SER A 64 7.47 38.63 -0.85
C SER A 64 8.22 39.53 0.12
N LYS A 65 9.37 39.07 0.62
CA LYS A 65 10.15 39.83 1.60
C LYS A 65 10.67 41.16 1.02
N GLU A 66 11.06 41.14 -0.25
CA GLU A 66 11.68 42.28 -0.95
C GLU A 66 10.74 42.95 -1.95
N GLY A 67 9.50 42.47 -2.09
CA GLY A 67 8.56 42.96 -3.11
C GLY A 67 8.95 42.58 -4.54
N SER A 68 9.87 41.63 -4.71
CA SER A 68 10.41 41.21 -6.01
C SER A 68 9.32 40.77 -6.98
N GLU A 69 9.42 41.25 -8.23
CA GLU A 69 8.54 40.84 -9.31
C GLU A 69 8.75 39.36 -9.64
N VAL A 70 7.68 38.58 -9.60
CA VAL A 70 7.68 37.18 -10.04
C VAL A 70 7.24 37.18 -11.50
N ASN A 71 8.06 36.62 -12.38
CA ASN A 71 7.73 36.51 -13.80
C ASN A 71 6.52 35.57 -13.96
N MET A 72 5.33 36.16 -14.16
CA MET A 72 4.05 35.45 -14.08
C MET A 72 3.28 35.47 -15.40
N PRO A 73 2.86 34.30 -15.93
CA PRO A 73 2.30 34.15 -17.27
C PRO A 73 0.86 34.63 -17.54
N PRO A 74 -0.07 34.88 -16.59
CA PRO A 74 -1.38 35.38 -16.98
C PRO A 74 -1.26 36.83 -17.41
N LYS A 75 -1.67 37.12 -18.66
CA LYS A 75 -1.69 38.48 -19.22
C LYS A 75 -2.94 39.26 -18.78
N ASP A 76 -4.04 38.56 -18.52
CA ASP A 76 -5.36 39.16 -18.29
C ASP A 76 -5.74 39.16 -16.79
N CYS A 77 -4.87 39.71 -15.94
CA CYS A 77 -5.21 39.94 -14.53
C CYS A 77 -4.48 41.15 -13.96
N VAL A 78 -5.10 41.79 -12.96
CA VAL A 78 -4.45 42.88 -12.23
C VAL A 78 -3.48 42.28 -11.22
N LYS A 79 -2.19 42.56 -11.40
CA LYS A 79 -1.13 42.12 -10.49
C LYS A 79 -0.83 43.24 -9.49
N LYS A 80 -0.67 42.88 -8.22
CA LYS A 80 -0.25 43.81 -7.17
C LYS A 80 0.85 43.18 -6.32
N TYR A 81 1.96 43.90 -6.15
CA TYR A 81 3.11 43.45 -5.39
C TYR A 81 3.13 44.14 -4.02
N TYR A 82 3.46 43.36 -2.99
CA TYR A 82 3.51 43.80 -1.61
C TYR A 82 4.72 43.22 -0.90
N THR A 83 5.26 43.98 0.04
CA THR A 83 6.30 43.53 0.96
C THR A 83 5.67 42.91 2.21
N ASP A 84 6.05 41.69 2.57
CA ASP A 84 5.79 41.10 3.90
C ASP A 84 7.11 40.60 4.51
N ASN A 85 7.60 41.32 5.52
CA ASN A 85 8.85 41.01 6.21
C ASN A 85 8.83 39.65 6.92
N ARG A 86 7.65 39.07 7.16
CA ARG A 86 7.47 37.76 7.80
C ARG A 86 7.47 36.61 6.79
N ALA A 87 7.34 36.90 5.49
CA ALA A 87 7.28 35.90 4.45
C ALA A 87 8.64 35.21 4.29
N ARG A 88 8.70 33.90 4.52
CA ARG A 88 9.90 33.07 4.26
C ARG A 88 10.07 32.73 2.78
N LYS A 89 8.96 32.66 2.06
CA LYS A 89 8.87 32.45 0.60
C LYS A 89 7.78 33.37 0.06
N PRO A 90 7.83 33.74 -1.23
CA PRO A 90 6.72 34.42 -1.86
C PRO A 90 5.42 33.62 -1.69
N TYR A 91 4.30 34.32 -1.49
CA TYR A 91 2.97 33.73 -1.52
C TYR A 91 2.01 34.60 -2.31
N TYR A 92 0.99 33.95 -2.85
CA TYR A 92 0.08 34.50 -3.84
C TYR A 92 -1.34 34.42 -3.30
N ILE A 93 -2.09 35.50 -3.45
CA ILE A 93 -3.53 35.52 -3.16
C ILE A 93 -4.27 35.79 -4.47
N PHE A 94 -4.91 34.76 -4.99
CA PHE A 94 -5.92 34.89 -6.03
C PHE A 94 -7.18 35.50 -5.43
N ARG A 95 -7.75 36.51 -6.11
CA ARG A 95 -9.05 37.08 -5.75
C ARG A 95 -9.91 37.34 -6.98
N LEU A 96 -11.17 36.90 -6.90
CA LEU A 96 -12.23 37.25 -7.83
C LEU A 96 -13.38 37.86 -7.04
N ALA A 97 -13.58 39.17 -7.17
CA ALA A 97 -14.63 39.91 -6.46
C ALA A 97 -15.91 39.96 -7.31
N SER A 98 -16.86 39.07 -7.01
CA SER A 98 -18.20 39.08 -7.60
C SER A 98 -19.16 38.26 -6.73
N VAL A 99 -20.20 38.93 -6.22
CA VAL A 99 -21.25 38.32 -5.39
C VAL A 99 -22.07 37.28 -6.17
N GLU A 100 -22.23 37.47 -7.48
CA GLU A 100 -22.91 36.50 -8.33
C GLU A 100 -22.05 35.23 -8.52
N LEU A 101 -20.77 35.42 -8.87
CA LEU A 101 -19.88 34.31 -9.17
C LEU A 101 -19.54 33.49 -7.93
N ILE A 102 -19.46 34.11 -6.74
CA ILE A 102 -19.27 33.36 -5.50
C ILE A 102 -20.48 32.50 -5.14
N LYS A 103 -21.72 32.97 -5.40
CA LYS A 103 -22.92 32.14 -5.23
C LYS A 103 -22.85 30.92 -6.15
N ARG A 104 -22.53 31.14 -7.42
CA ARG A 104 -22.36 30.07 -8.41
C ARG A 104 -21.23 29.11 -8.06
N TRP A 105 -20.10 29.61 -7.58
CA TRP A 105 -18.99 28.78 -7.10
C TRP A 105 -19.40 27.91 -5.91
N LYS A 106 -20.14 28.47 -4.93
CA LYS A 106 -20.65 27.68 -3.79
C LYS A 106 -21.65 26.61 -4.20
N GLU A 107 -22.45 26.83 -5.25
CA GLU A 107 -23.31 25.80 -5.85
C GLU A 107 -22.48 24.67 -6.47
N ILE A 108 -21.45 25.01 -7.25
CA ILE A 108 -20.51 24.05 -7.85
C ILE A 108 -19.80 23.23 -6.77
N VAL A 109 -19.32 23.89 -5.71
CA VAL A 109 -18.70 23.22 -4.57
C VAL A 109 -19.68 22.21 -3.96
N LYS A 110 -20.93 22.61 -3.69
CA LYS A 110 -21.96 21.71 -3.17
C LYS A 110 -22.21 20.51 -4.09
N GLU A 111 -22.34 20.72 -5.39
CA GLU A 111 -22.55 19.64 -6.35
C GLU A 111 -21.37 18.66 -6.39
N ILE A 112 -20.13 19.18 -6.33
CA ILE A 112 -18.91 18.37 -6.34
C ILE A 112 -18.75 17.56 -5.05
N ILE A 113 -18.94 18.19 -3.88
CA ILE A 113 -18.79 17.48 -2.59
C ILE A 113 -19.89 16.45 -2.36
N SER A 114 -21.06 16.59 -2.99
CA SER A 114 -22.15 15.60 -2.91
C SER A 114 -21.95 14.42 -3.87
N ASN A 115 -21.00 14.49 -4.81
CA ASN A 115 -20.80 13.46 -5.81
C ASN A 115 -19.48 12.69 -5.59
N ASN A 116 -19.61 11.45 -5.13
CA ASN A 116 -18.47 10.58 -4.81
C ASN A 116 -17.51 10.34 -5.98
N LYS A 117 -17.96 10.50 -7.23
CA LYS A 117 -17.09 10.35 -8.41
C LYS A 117 -15.92 11.33 -8.41
N TYR A 118 -16.08 12.50 -7.77
CA TYR A 118 -15.06 13.53 -7.69
C TYR A 118 -14.17 13.44 -6.44
N TYR A 119 -14.45 12.54 -5.50
CA TYR A 119 -13.73 12.48 -4.22
C TYR A 119 -12.22 12.33 -4.38
N ARG A 120 -11.76 11.56 -5.38
CA ARG A 120 -10.32 11.43 -5.67
C ARG A 120 -9.69 12.77 -6.07
N ASP A 121 -10.38 13.52 -6.92
CA ASP A 121 -9.89 14.79 -7.47
C ASP A 121 -9.97 15.91 -6.43
N VAL A 122 -11.04 15.93 -5.64
CA VAL A 122 -11.16 16.81 -4.46
C VAL A 122 -10.05 16.52 -3.47
N LEU A 123 -9.78 15.25 -3.11
CA LEU A 123 -8.70 14.91 -2.18
C LEU A 123 -7.33 15.34 -2.71
N ARG A 124 -7.12 15.25 -4.03
CA ARG A 124 -5.87 15.69 -4.65
C ARG A 124 -5.66 17.20 -4.52
N GLY A 125 -6.71 17.99 -4.77
CA GLY A 125 -6.72 19.42 -4.49
C GLY A 125 -6.46 19.73 -3.01
N PHE A 126 -7.18 19.02 -2.15
CA PHE A 126 -7.09 19.21 -0.71
C PHE A 126 -5.69 18.88 -0.16
N PHE A 127 -5.09 17.78 -0.62
CA PHE A 127 -3.73 17.38 -0.26
C PHE A 127 -2.68 18.33 -0.85
N ALA A 128 -2.92 18.90 -2.04
CA ALA A 128 -2.04 19.90 -2.61
C ALA A 128 -2.00 21.19 -1.77
N GLY A 129 -3.11 21.61 -1.15
CA GLY A 129 -3.13 22.69 -0.16
C GLY A 129 -2.55 22.26 1.19
N GLU A 130 -3.25 21.37 1.89
CA GLU A 130 -3.05 21.07 3.32
C GLU A 130 -2.23 19.79 3.60
N GLY A 131 -1.88 19.05 2.55
CA GLY A 131 -1.14 17.80 2.66
C GLY A 131 0.33 18.00 3.03
N ASN A 132 0.89 17.09 3.81
CA ASN A 132 2.32 17.04 4.09
C ASN A 132 2.81 15.59 4.12
N ILE A 133 4.08 15.39 3.77
CA ILE A 133 4.77 14.11 3.87
C ILE A 133 5.76 14.21 5.02
N LYS A 134 5.61 13.37 6.04
CA LYS A 134 6.53 13.33 7.19
C LYS A 134 7.34 12.04 7.15
N GLU A 135 8.64 12.20 7.03
CA GLU A 135 9.65 11.17 7.23
C GLU A 135 10.26 11.39 8.62
N GLY A 136 10.22 10.37 9.48
CA GLY A 136 10.76 10.39 10.84
C GLY A 136 11.92 9.42 11.01
N SER A 137 12.42 9.31 12.24
CA SER A 137 13.41 8.31 12.62
C SER A 137 12.89 6.87 12.44
N HIS A 138 13.80 5.91 12.30
CA HIS A 138 13.49 4.48 12.17
C HIS A 138 12.53 4.11 11.01
N ASN A 139 12.65 4.77 9.86
CA ASN A 139 11.79 4.56 8.68
C ASN A 139 10.30 4.85 8.94
N SER A 140 9.95 5.64 9.95
CA SER A 140 8.58 6.10 10.15
C SER A 140 8.18 7.06 9.02
N ARG A 141 7.09 6.75 8.31
CA ARG A 141 6.61 7.53 7.17
C ARG A 141 5.11 7.71 7.29
N THR A 142 4.66 8.96 7.27
CA THR A 142 3.24 9.30 7.37
C THR A 142 2.88 10.38 6.36
N LEU A 143 1.68 10.28 5.80
CA LEU A 143 1.03 11.34 5.06
C LEU A 143 0.15 12.09 6.06
N ARG A 144 0.14 13.42 6.00
CA ARG A 144 -0.64 14.26 6.88
C ARG A 144 -1.56 15.16 6.08
N ILE A 145 -2.75 15.45 6.59
CA ILE A 145 -3.65 16.49 6.05
C ILE A 145 -3.99 17.39 7.22
N ALA A 146 -3.51 18.62 7.21
CA ALA A 146 -3.81 19.59 8.25
C ALA A 146 -5.31 19.94 8.23
N GLN A 147 -5.92 19.95 9.41
CA GLN A 147 -7.32 20.27 9.64
C GLN A 147 -7.49 20.78 11.07
N LYS A 148 -8.15 21.93 11.22
CA LYS A 148 -8.37 22.55 12.53
C LYS A 148 -9.04 21.58 13.51
N ASP A 149 -10.10 20.94 13.04
CA ASP A 149 -10.95 20.02 13.79
C ASP A 149 -11.26 18.78 12.94
N LYS A 150 -11.81 17.74 13.58
CA LYS A 150 -12.28 16.54 12.89
C LYS A 150 -13.32 16.92 11.82
N ASN A 151 -13.06 16.53 10.57
CA ASN A 151 -13.88 16.88 9.42
C ASN A 151 -14.50 15.63 8.78
N LYS A 152 -15.81 15.46 8.97
CA LYS A 152 -16.56 14.30 8.45
C LYS A 152 -16.45 14.15 6.93
N PHE A 153 -16.35 15.25 6.19
CA PHE A 153 -16.20 15.19 4.73
C PHE A 153 -14.86 14.58 4.33
N VAL A 154 -13.77 14.97 4.98
CA VAL A 154 -12.44 14.38 4.76
C VAL A 154 -12.48 12.87 5.08
N GLU A 155 -13.09 12.48 6.20
CA GLU A 155 -13.21 11.06 6.58
C GLU A 155 -14.03 10.24 5.58
N ASN A 156 -15.13 10.81 5.07
CA ASN A 156 -15.94 10.17 4.03
C ASN A 156 -15.13 9.94 2.75
N ILE A 157 -14.32 10.92 2.33
CA ILE A 157 -13.45 10.78 1.17
C ILE A 157 -12.39 9.70 1.40
N LEU A 158 -11.71 9.72 2.55
CA LEU A 158 -10.69 8.73 2.91
C LEU A 158 -11.28 7.32 2.93
N GLY A 159 -12.45 7.14 3.55
CA GLY A 159 -13.17 5.87 3.59
C GLY A 159 -13.57 5.36 2.21
N PHE A 160 -14.14 6.23 1.37
CA PHE A 160 -14.51 5.90 -0.01
C PHE A 160 -13.31 5.42 -0.85
N LEU A 161 -12.14 6.02 -0.64
CA LEU A 161 -10.89 5.64 -1.32
C LEU A 161 -10.20 4.42 -0.70
N ASN A 162 -10.83 3.74 0.26
CA ASN A 162 -10.27 2.61 1.01
C ASN A 162 -8.98 2.94 1.78
N ILE A 163 -8.81 4.19 2.19
CA ILE A 163 -7.74 4.60 3.10
C ILE A 163 -8.21 4.27 4.51
N ARG A 164 -7.66 3.20 5.11
CA ARG A 164 -8.19 2.63 6.38
C ARG A 164 -7.36 2.99 7.61
N LYS A 165 -6.04 3.03 7.46
CA LYS A 165 -5.10 3.31 8.57
C LYS A 165 -4.84 4.81 8.72
N PHE A 166 -5.82 5.52 9.26
CA PHE A 166 -5.68 6.94 9.58
C PHE A 166 -6.34 7.28 10.91
N TYR A 167 -5.90 8.37 11.53
CA TYR A 167 -6.54 8.95 12.71
C TYR A 167 -6.40 10.47 12.70
N PHE A 168 -7.31 11.18 13.34
CA PHE A 168 -7.16 12.62 13.60
C PHE A 168 -6.35 12.81 14.88
N SER A 169 -5.29 13.61 14.83
CA SER A 169 -4.52 14.04 16.00
C SER A 169 -4.99 15.44 16.40
N PRO A 170 -5.75 15.60 17.52
CA PRO A 170 -6.22 16.92 17.95
C PRO A 170 -5.08 17.86 18.31
N ASN A 171 -4.02 17.34 18.94
CA ASN A 171 -2.86 18.13 19.37
C ASN A 171 -2.07 18.68 18.18
N GLU A 172 -1.89 17.88 17.13
CA GLU A 172 -1.19 18.31 15.93
C GLU A 172 -2.12 18.90 14.85
N ARG A 173 -3.44 18.94 15.10
CA ARG A 173 -4.50 19.41 14.18
C ARG A 173 -4.33 18.87 12.76
N ASN A 174 -4.18 17.56 12.64
CA ASN A 174 -4.05 16.90 11.34
C ASN A 174 -4.58 15.47 11.35
N TYR A 175 -4.98 14.99 10.18
CA TYR A 175 -5.15 13.57 9.91
C TYR A 175 -3.80 12.94 9.62
N VAL A 176 -3.42 11.94 10.42
CA VAL A 176 -2.23 11.12 10.20
C VAL A 176 -2.64 9.85 9.47
N ILE A 177 -2.14 9.68 8.25
CA ILE A 177 -2.37 8.52 7.38
C ILE A 177 -1.08 7.72 7.30
N HIS A 178 -1.14 6.44 7.67
CA HIS A 178 0.05 5.58 7.79
C HIS A 178 -0.17 4.20 7.16
N GLY A 179 0.92 3.43 7.02
CA GLY A 179 0.90 2.09 6.43
C GLY A 179 0.99 2.10 4.89
N LYS A 180 1.78 1.18 4.33
CA LYS A 180 2.11 1.18 2.89
C LYS A 180 0.90 1.07 1.97
N TRP A 181 -0.13 0.32 2.35
CA TRP A 181 -1.39 0.24 1.59
C TRP A 181 -1.98 1.61 1.25
N ASN A 182 -1.99 2.53 2.22
CA ASN A 182 -2.49 3.88 1.99
C ASN A 182 -1.57 4.67 1.05
N TRP A 183 -0.25 4.46 1.14
CA TRP A 183 0.70 5.03 0.19
C TRP A 183 0.49 4.49 -1.24
N ASP A 184 0.19 3.21 -1.40
CA ASP A 184 -0.12 2.61 -2.70
C ASP A 184 -1.40 3.20 -3.29
N ILE A 185 -2.42 3.46 -2.46
CA ILE A 185 -3.62 4.20 -2.88
C ILE A 185 -3.26 5.61 -3.34
N PHE A 186 -2.43 6.34 -2.59
CA PHE A 186 -1.97 7.67 -2.97
C PHE A 186 -1.21 7.67 -4.31
N ALA A 187 -0.31 6.69 -4.50
CA ALA A 187 0.46 6.53 -5.73
C ALA A 187 -0.45 6.19 -6.93
N LYS A 188 -1.34 5.21 -6.78
CA LYS A 188 -2.32 4.82 -7.82
C LYS A 188 -3.26 5.97 -8.17
N GLY A 189 -3.68 6.74 -7.17
CA GLY A 189 -4.55 7.90 -7.33
C GLY A 189 -3.83 9.17 -7.76
N LYS A 190 -2.49 9.18 -7.81
CA LYS A 190 -1.66 10.37 -8.05
C LYS A 190 -2.07 11.55 -7.15
N LEU A 191 -2.34 11.26 -5.88
CA LEU A 191 -2.94 12.22 -4.94
C LEU A 191 -1.96 13.35 -4.52
N ALA A 192 -0.66 13.13 -4.64
CA ALA A 192 0.37 14.13 -4.37
C ALA A 192 0.80 14.91 -5.63
N ASP A 193 0.36 14.52 -6.82
CA ASP A 193 0.95 14.98 -8.08
C ASP A 193 0.60 16.43 -8.45
N LEU A 194 -0.42 17.01 -7.81
CA LEU A 194 -0.89 18.35 -8.14
C LEU A 194 0.07 19.45 -7.66
N HIS A 195 0.79 19.24 -6.54
CA HIS A 195 1.80 20.19 -6.05
C HIS A 195 3.22 19.66 -6.38
N PRO A 196 4.06 20.41 -7.10
CA PRO A 196 5.40 19.96 -7.54
C PRO A 196 6.29 19.43 -6.40
N ASP A 197 6.53 20.23 -5.36
CA ASP A 197 7.38 19.82 -4.24
C ASP A 197 6.82 18.61 -3.49
N LYS A 198 5.50 18.55 -3.27
CA LYS A 198 4.86 17.41 -2.58
C LYS A 198 4.92 16.15 -3.43
N LYS A 199 4.76 16.27 -4.75
CA LYS A 199 4.94 15.18 -5.71
C LYS A 199 6.33 14.60 -5.60
N GLU A 200 7.36 15.42 -5.73
CA GLU A 200 8.76 14.96 -5.66
C GLU A 200 9.04 14.25 -4.34
N ARG A 201 8.69 14.89 -3.21
CA ARG A 201 8.86 14.31 -1.87
C ARG A 201 8.10 13.00 -1.73
N PHE A 202 6.85 12.94 -2.20
CA PHE A 202 6.02 11.73 -2.12
C PHE A 202 6.68 10.57 -2.86
N TRP A 203 7.06 10.78 -4.12
CA TRP A 203 7.65 9.72 -4.94
C TRP A 203 9.03 9.30 -4.44
N ARG A 204 9.85 10.23 -3.92
CA ARG A 204 11.11 9.90 -3.25
C ARG A 204 10.87 9.00 -2.03
N SER A 205 9.95 9.38 -1.14
CA SER A 205 9.58 8.57 0.03
C SER A 205 8.99 7.23 -0.38
N TYR A 206 8.12 7.21 -1.39
CA TYR A 206 7.42 6.03 -1.89
C TYR A 206 8.38 5.03 -2.55
N ASN A 207 9.32 5.50 -3.36
CA ASN A 207 10.31 4.65 -4.01
C ASN A 207 11.39 4.14 -3.03
N SER A 208 11.58 4.84 -1.90
CA SER A 208 12.46 4.39 -0.82
C SER A 208 11.88 3.24 0.04
N TYR A 209 10.65 2.78 -0.25
CA TYR A 209 10.15 1.52 0.31
C TYR A 209 10.94 0.36 -0.29
N LYS A 210 12.11 0.06 0.30
CA LYS A 210 12.93 -1.13 -0.03
C LYS A 210 12.17 -2.43 0.19
N GLU A 211 11.18 -2.38 1.08
CA GLU A 211 10.33 -3.50 1.44
C GLU A 211 8.88 -3.05 1.38
N GLU A 212 8.00 -3.94 0.93
CA GLU A 212 6.65 -3.95 1.48
C GLU A 212 6.81 -4.08 3.00
N HIS A 213 6.61 -2.96 3.73
CA HIS A 213 6.36 -2.97 5.17
C HIS A 213 5.00 -3.61 5.37
N TYR A 214 5.01 -4.91 5.14
CA TYR A 214 4.04 -5.89 5.49
C TYR A 214 3.69 -5.70 6.96
N GLU A 215 2.41 -5.83 7.30
CA GLU A 215 1.98 -5.88 8.69
C GLU A 215 2.85 -6.88 9.47
N ASN A 216 3.01 -6.70 10.78
CA ASN A 216 3.91 -7.51 11.62
C ASN A 216 3.76 -9.04 11.43
N ASN A 217 2.64 -9.51 10.84
CA ASN A 217 2.37 -10.91 10.54
C ASN A 217 2.24 -11.26 9.05
N TYR A 218 2.26 -10.31 8.11
CA TYR A 218 1.92 -10.63 6.71
C TYR A 218 2.82 -11.72 6.12
N LEU A 219 4.14 -11.68 6.38
CA LEU A 219 5.04 -12.70 5.82
C LEU A 219 4.73 -14.07 6.42
N ARG A 220 4.41 -14.11 7.72
CA ARG A 220 4.01 -15.33 8.44
C ARG A 220 2.69 -15.88 7.89
N ASP A 221 1.69 -15.03 7.75
CA ASP A 221 0.33 -15.42 7.34
C ASP A 221 0.29 -15.88 5.88
N ASN A 222 1.01 -15.19 4.99
CA ASN A 222 1.13 -15.59 3.59
C ASN A 222 1.96 -16.87 3.41
N ILE A 223 3.09 -17.02 4.12
CA ILE A 223 3.83 -18.28 4.07
C ILE A 223 2.93 -19.41 4.56
N PHE A 224 2.23 -19.22 5.68
CA PHE A 224 1.32 -20.23 6.21
C PHE A 224 0.23 -20.63 5.21
N SER A 225 -0.38 -19.68 4.48
CA SER A 225 -1.45 -19.99 3.51
C SER A 225 -0.94 -20.82 2.31
N ILE A 226 0.27 -20.52 1.81
CA ILE A 226 0.87 -21.22 0.68
C ILE A 226 1.35 -22.63 1.04
N LEU A 227 1.71 -22.85 2.31
CA LEU A 227 2.16 -24.14 2.81
C LEU A 227 1.06 -25.22 2.88
N SER A 228 -0.15 -24.94 2.39
CA SER A 228 -1.14 -25.96 1.99
C SER A 228 -0.57 -27.01 1.01
N SER A 229 0.47 -26.62 0.27
CA SER A 229 1.31 -27.51 -0.55
C SER A 229 2.78 -27.44 -0.12
N PRO A 230 3.55 -28.53 -0.30
CA PRO A 230 4.95 -28.57 0.10
C PRO A 230 5.82 -27.56 -0.65
N HIS A 231 6.65 -26.82 0.10
CA HIS A 231 7.64 -25.89 -0.47
C HIS A 231 8.96 -25.93 0.30
N THR A 232 10.06 -25.66 -0.39
CA THR A 232 11.38 -25.46 0.21
C THR A 232 11.58 -24.01 0.66
N THR A 233 12.49 -23.79 1.60
CA THR A 233 12.90 -22.44 2.03
C THR A 233 13.40 -21.59 0.84
N LYS A 234 14.09 -22.21 -0.13
CA LYS A 234 14.63 -21.53 -1.32
C LYS A 234 13.53 -21.06 -2.27
N GLU A 235 12.48 -21.86 -2.47
CA GLU A 235 11.32 -21.48 -3.29
C GLU A 235 10.56 -20.32 -2.64
N LEU A 236 10.32 -20.39 -1.33
CA LEU A 236 9.66 -19.32 -0.58
C LEU A 236 10.50 -18.02 -0.60
N SER A 237 11.83 -18.12 -0.44
CA SER A 237 12.76 -16.99 -0.52
C SER A 237 12.67 -16.27 -1.86
N LYS A 238 12.66 -17.01 -2.98
CA LYS A 238 12.46 -16.43 -4.31
C LYS A 238 11.07 -15.81 -4.45
N LYS A 239 10.02 -16.51 -4.00
CA LYS A 239 8.62 -16.07 -4.15
C LYS A 239 8.33 -14.76 -3.42
N TYR A 240 8.83 -14.61 -2.21
CA TYR A 240 8.61 -13.39 -1.41
C TYR A 240 9.69 -12.34 -1.59
N ASN A 241 10.69 -12.59 -2.45
CA ASN A 241 11.87 -11.76 -2.62
C ASN A 241 12.49 -11.39 -1.25
N ARG A 242 12.83 -12.41 -0.46
CA ARG A 242 13.41 -12.28 0.88
C ARG A 242 14.62 -13.17 1.05
N SER A 243 15.52 -12.77 1.93
CA SER A 243 16.70 -13.58 2.28
C SER A 243 16.28 -14.95 2.80
N PHE A 244 17.12 -15.96 2.53
CA PHE A 244 16.90 -17.32 3.00
C PHE A 244 16.75 -17.36 4.53
N ALA A 245 17.61 -16.62 5.24
CA ALA A 245 17.58 -16.52 6.71
C ALA A 245 16.23 -15.98 7.22
N ARG A 246 15.71 -14.91 6.61
CA ARG A 246 14.44 -14.32 7.05
C ARG A 246 13.26 -15.28 6.88
N ILE A 247 13.21 -16.03 5.78
CA ILE A 247 12.19 -17.05 5.56
C ILE A 247 12.34 -18.19 6.56
N GLN A 248 13.59 -18.61 6.83
CA GLN A 248 13.87 -19.66 7.81
C GLN A 248 13.41 -19.28 9.22
N ASP A 249 13.63 -18.03 9.67
CA ASP A 249 13.14 -17.55 10.96
C ASP A 249 11.61 -17.67 11.08
N VAL A 250 10.88 -17.29 10.02
CA VAL A 250 9.42 -17.38 9.99
C VAL A 250 8.94 -18.82 10.02
N LEU A 251 9.59 -19.72 9.27
CA LEU A 251 9.26 -21.15 9.27
C LEU A 251 9.54 -21.80 10.63
N ILE A 252 10.66 -21.44 11.28
CA ILE A 252 10.99 -21.92 12.62
C ILE A 252 9.93 -21.47 13.63
N ASP A 253 9.51 -20.21 13.59
CA ASP A 253 8.44 -19.70 14.46
C ASP A 253 7.10 -20.40 14.19
N LEU A 254 6.72 -20.62 12.93
CA LEU A 254 5.52 -21.39 12.58
C LEU A 254 5.59 -22.85 13.07
N LYS A 255 6.75 -23.50 12.98
CA LYS A 255 6.97 -24.87 13.47
C LYS A 255 6.91 -24.93 14.99
N LYS A 256 7.51 -23.97 15.70
CA LYS A 256 7.43 -23.86 17.17
C LYS A 256 5.99 -23.73 17.68
N ARG A 257 5.09 -23.16 16.87
CA ARG A 257 3.66 -23.03 17.15
C ARG A 257 2.82 -24.22 16.67
N ASP A 258 3.46 -25.32 16.24
CA ASP A 258 2.83 -26.52 15.65
C ASP A 258 1.90 -26.22 14.46
N LYS A 259 2.13 -25.11 13.75
CA LYS A 259 1.33 -24.74 12.57
C LYS A 259 1.81 -25.46 11.31
N ILE A 260 3.09 -25.82 11.24
CA ILE A 260 3.70 -26.45 10.07
C ILE A 260 4.64 -27.57 10.48
N ARG A 261 4.92 -28.48 9.54
CA ARG A 261 5.87 -29.58 9.68
C ARG A 261 6.91 -29.51 8.57
N ASP A 262 8.08 -30.10 8.82
CA ASP A 262 9.14 -30.27 7.84
C ASP A 262 9.42 -31.74 7.53
N PHE A 263 9.75 -32.01 6.28
CA PHE A 263 10.18 -33.30 5.78
C PHE A 263 11.51 -33.15 5.05
N ARG A 264 12.53 -33.87 5.53
CA ARG A 264 13.83 -33.89 4.88
C ARG A 264 13.87 -34.94 3.77
N VAL A 265 14.07 -34.48 2.54
CA VAL A 265 14.20 -35.32 1.34
C VAL A 265 15.56 -35.00 0.70
N GLY A 266 16.54 -35.88 0.91
CA GLY A 266 17.93 -35.62 0.54
C GLY A 266 18.54 -34.47 1.34
N SER A 267 19.07 -33.47 0.64
CA SER A 267 19.62 -32.24 1.23
C SER A 267 18.58 -31.13 1.42
N LEU A 268 17.33 -31.34 0.97
CA LEU A 268 16.28 -30.33 1.00
C LEU A 268 15.27 -30.60 2.12
N ASN A 269 14.82 -29.51 2.75
CA ASN A 269 13.71 -29.52 3.71
C ASN A 269 12.46 -28.95 3.02
N TYR A 270 11.41 -29.75 2.99
CA TYR A 270 10.08 -29.36 2.52
C TYR A 270 9.18 -29.05 3.69
N TRP A 271 8.52 -27.90 3.66
CA TRP A 271 7.60 -27.42 4.69
C TRP A 271 6.17 -27.57 4.22
N THR A 272 5.24 -27.89 5.12
CA THR A 272 3.79 -27.89 4.83
C THR A 272 2.97 -27.72 6.10
N ASN A 273 1.79 -27.10 6.01
CA ASN A 273 0.79 -27.03 7.07
C ASN A 273 -0.25 -28.17 6.99
N ASN A 274 -0.17 -29.02 5.95
CA ASN A 274 -1.14 -30.08 5.75
C ASN A 274 -0.79 -31.30 6.61
N SER A 275 -1.55 -31.50 7.68
CA SER A 275 -1.34 -32.56 8.67
C SER A 275 -1.54 -33.99 8.11
N ASN A 276 -2.23 -34.09 6.97
CA ASN A 276 -2.56 -35.34 6.29
C ASN A 276 -1.53 -35.73 5.21
N LEU A 277 -0.47 -34.96 5.03
CA LEU A 277 0.59 -35.25 4.06
C LEU A 277 1.82 -35.89 4.72
N ILE A 278 2.44 -36.81 3.97
CA ILE A 278 3.80 -37.29 4.24
C ILE A 278 4.61 -37.17 2.95
N ILE A 279 5.80 -36.58 3.03
CA ILE A 279 6.68 -36.37 1.88
C ILE A 279 7.86 -37.33 1.97
N ILE A 280 8.10 -38.09 0.91
CA ILE A 280 9.22 -39.04 0.82
C ILE A 280 9.94 -38.94 -0.52
N SER A 281 11.17 -39.43 -0.58
CA SER A 281 11.90 -39.56 -1.85
C SER A 281 11.34 -40.69 -2.71
N GLY A 282 11.58 -40.63 -4.02
CA GLY A 282 11.32 -41.74 -4.95
C GLY A 282 11.91 -43.09 -4.49
N ILE A 283 13.11 -43.10 -3.91
CA ILE A 283 13.73 -44.33 -3.37
C ILE A 283 12.90 -44.90 -2.23
N LYS A 284 12.48 -44.07 -1.26
CA LYS A 284 11.64 -44.50 -0.14
C LYS A 284 10.29 -45.03 -0.62
N ASN A 285 9.72 -44.44 -1.66
CA ASN A 285 8.50 -44.94 -2.27
C ASN A 285 8.68 -46.37 -2.85
N LYS A 286 9.82 -46.64 -3.51
CA LYS A 286 10.14 -48.00 -3.99
C LYS A 286 10.18 -49.01 -2.85
N TYR A 287 10.78 -48.64 -1.70
CA TYR A 287 10.77 -49.50 -0.50
C TYR A 287 9.33 -49.76 -0.03
N LEU A 288 8.47 -48.74 0.04
CA LEU A 288 7.06 -48.89 0.43
C LEU A 288 6.25 -49.78 -0.51
N LEU A 289 6.52 -49.71 -1.82
CA LEU A 289 5.87 -50.56 -2.82
C LEU A 289 6.29 -52.02 -2.66
N MET A 290 7.56 -52.28 -2.39
CA MET A 290 8.08 -53.63 -2.14
C MET A 290 7.48 -54.25 -0.88
N LEU A 291 7.21 -53.42 0.13
CA LEU A 291 6.64 -53.83 1.42
C LEU A 291 5.12 -53.99 1.42
N LYS A 292 4.47 -54.00 0.25
CA LYS A 292 3.08 -54.50 0.11
C LYS A 292 2.95 -55.94 0.64
N ASN A 293 4.02 -56.72 0.53
CA ASN A 293 4.15 -58.04 1.15
C ASN A 293 5.25 -58.01 2.23
N PRO A 294 5.13 -58.79 3.31
CA PRO A 294 6.18 -58.88 4.33
C PRO A 294 7.53 -59.35 3.77
N ARG A 295 8.62 -58.63 4.03
CA ARG A 295 9.98 -58.95 3.52
C ARG A 295 11.04 -58.89 4.60
N ARG A 296 12.06 -59.75 4.52
CA ARG A 296 13.27 -59.66 5.35
C ARG A 296 14.21 -58.57 4.83
N ILE A 297 15.04 -58.00 5.71
CA ILE A 297 16.00 -56.95 5.34
C ILE A 297 16.96 -57.43 4.23
N SER A 298 17.40 -58.69 4.28
CA SER A 298 18.31 -59.28 3.29
C SER A 298 17.69 -59.32 1.89
N GLU A 299 16.40 -59.62 1.77
CA GLU A 299 15.65 -59.63 0.51
C GLU A 299 15.59 -58.22 -0.09
N ILE A 300 15.29 -57.23 0.74
CA ILE A 300 15.24 -55.81 0.34
C ILE A 300 16.64 -55.32 -0.07
N ALA A 301 17.67 -55.66 0.72
CA ALA A 301 19.05 -55.30 0.42
C ALA A 301 19.52 -55.84 -0.94
N LYS A 302 19.20 -57.12 -1.23
CA LYS A 302 19.49 -57.76 -2.53
C LYS A 302 18.80 -57.06 -3.68
N GLU A 303 17.50 -56.77 -3.57
CA GLU A 303 16.71 -56.10 -4.61
C GLU A 303 17.27 -54.72 -4.96
N PHE A 304 17.58 -53.91 -3.94
CA PHE A 304 18.11 -52.55 -4.15
C PHE A 304 19.62 -52.51 -4.42
N LYS A 305 20.30 -53.67 -4.49
CA LYS A 305 21.76 -53.79 -4.65
C LYS A 305 22.54 -52.93 -3.63
N VAL A 306 22.11 -52.95 -2.37
CA VAL A 306 22.75 -52.23 -1.27
C VAL A 306 23.02 -53.16 -0.09
N ASN A 307 23.92 -52.77 0.81
CA ASN A 307 24.12 -53.53 2.04
C ASN A 307 22.92 -53.45 3.00
N SER A 308 22.79 -54.46 3.87
CA SER A 308 21.69 -54.57 4.85
C SER A 308 21.60 -53.37 5.79
N LYS A 309 22.72 -52.73 6.14
CA LYS A 309 22.78 -51.55 7.02
C LYS A 309 22.11 -50.33 6.37
N SER A 310 22.36 -50.11 5.09
CA SER A 310 21.73 -49.05 4.28
C SER A 310 20.23 -49.26 4.12
N SER A 311 19.80 -50.49 3.80
CA SER A 311 18.37 -50.82 3.76
C SER A 311 17.71 -50.66 5.11
N TYR A 312 18.34 -51.12 6.20
CA TYR A 312 17.83 -50.96 7.56
C TYR A 312 17.65 -49.49 7.95
N ARG A 313 18.61 -48.61 7.64
CA ARG A 313 18.49 -47.16 7.90
C ARG A 313 17.26 -46.57 7.19
N ARG A 314 17.07 -46.89 5.91
CA ARG A 314 15.90 -46.42 5.14
C ARG A 314 14.58 -46.95 5.70
N LEU A 315 14.54 -48.21 6.14
CA LEU A 315 13.37 -48.80 6.79
C LEU A 315 13.07 -48.10 8.12
N LYS A 316 14.10 -47.80 8.94
CA LYS A 316 13.92 -47.04 10.17
C LYS A 316 13.41 -45.62 9.94
N GLU A 317 13.81 -44.97 8.85
CA GLU A 317 13.24 -43.68 8.47
C GLU A 317 11.75 -43.79 8.09
N LEU A 318 11.36 -44.83 7.35
CA LEU A 318 9.96 -45.09 7.01
C LEU A 318 9.12 -45.48 8.25
N GLU A 319 9.71 -46.20 9.20
CA GLU A 319 9.08 -46.58 10.47
C GLU A 319 8.83 -45.36 11.35
N ARG A 320 9.78 -44.42 11.43
CA ARG A 320 9.60 -43.12 12.14
C ARG A 320 8.48 -42.27 11.55
N LEU A 321 8.23 -42.40 10.25
CA LEU A 321 7.09 -41.78 9.58
C LEU A 321 5.77 -42.56 9.76
N ASN A 322 5.79 -43.64 10.54
CA ASN A 322 4.69 -44.57 10.78
C ASN A 322 4.14 -45.23 9.49
N LEU A 323 4.98 -45.39 8.47
CA LEU A 323 4.58 -45.94 7.17
C LEU A 323 4.71 -47.47 7.10
N ILE A 324 5.59 -48.02 7.93
CA ILE A 324 5.90 -49.46 7.98
C ILE A 324 6.05 -49.92 9.43
N THR A 325 6.02 -51.23 9.66
CA THR A 325 6.32 -51.84 10.96
C THR A 325 7.17 -53.08 10.79
N ARG A 326 7.94 -53.41 11.82
CA ARG A 326 8.63 -54.70 11.91
C ARG A 326 7.78 -55.69 12.71
N ARG A 327 7.61 -56.89 12.17
CA ARG A 327 6.97 -58.03 12.82
C ARG A 327 7.95 -58.78 13.72
N GLU A 328 7.42 -59.63 14.60
CA GLU A 328 8.19 -60.51 15.50
C GLU A 328 9.14 -61.45 14.73
N ASP A 329 8.69 -61.95 13.58
CA ASP A 329 9.48 -62.77 12.64
C ASP A 329 10.61 -61.99 11.91
N LYS A 330 10.86 -60.75 12.34
CA LYS A 330 11.84 -59.80 11.82
C LYS A 330 11.55 -59.30 10.40
N ARG A 331 10.39 -59.62 9.79
CA ARG A 331 9.97 -59.08 8.49
C ARG A 331 9.39 -57.68 8.64
N TRP A 332 9.57 -56.86 7.61
CA TRP A 332 8.99 -55.53 7.50
C TRP A 332 7.74 -55.59 6.64
N ILE A 333 6.72 -54.83 7.01
CA ILE A 333 5.46 -54.74 6.26
C ILE A 333 4.96 -53.30 6.27
N ARG A 334 4.31 -52.88 5.18
CA ARG A 334 3.63 -51.59 5.07
C ARG A 334 2.40 -51.54 5.99
N LYS A 335 2.22 -50.42 6.70
CA LYS A 335 0.99 -50.16 7.47
C LYS A 335 -0.11 -49.63 6.53
N ARG A 336 -1.38 -49.88 6.87
CA ARG A 336 -2.50 -49.14 6.27
C ARG A 336 -2.39 -47.69 6.72
N MET A 337 -2.56 -46.75 5.81
CA MET A 337 -2.33 -45.33 6.08
C MET A 337 -3.57 -44.53 5.72
N GLU A 338 -3.90 -43.56 6.57
CA GLU A 338 -4.92 -42.55 6.32
C GLU A 338 -4.32 -41.30 5.64
N LYS A 339 -3.00 -41.12 5.78
CA LYS A 339 -2.26 -39.97 5.24
C LYS A 339 -1.89 -40.17 3.77
N LYS A 340 -1.99 -39.10 2.98
CA LYS A 340 -1.59 -39.04 1.57
C LYS A 340 -0.07 -38.89 1.47
N ILE A 341 0.56 -39.75 0.68
CA ILE A 341 2.00 -39.67 0.38
C ILE A 341 2.20 -38.80 -0.86
N ILE A 342 3.12 -37.83 -0.76
CA ILE A 342 3.70 -37.13 -1.90
C ILE A 342 5.12 -37.66 -2.10
N VAL A 343 5.41 -38.05 -3.33
CA VAL A 343 6.73 -38.50 -3.75
C VAL A 343 7.38 -37.35 -4.51
N ILE A 344 8.57 -36.94 -4.07
CA ILE A 344 9.39 -35.91 -4.71
C ILE A 344 10.70 -36.55 -5.18
#